data_AF-A0A9N9RMU9-F1
#
_entry.id   AF-A0A9N9RMU9-F1
#
_cell.length_a   1.000
_cell.length_b   1.000
_cell.length_c   1.000
_cell.angle_alpha   90.00
_cell.angle_beta   90.00
_cell.angle_gamma   90.00
#
_symmetry.space_group_name_H-M   'P 1'
#
loop_
_entity.id
_entity.type
_entity.pdbx_description
1 polymer ?
#
loop_
_entity_poly.entity_id
_entity_poly.type
_entity_poly.pdbx_seq_one_letter_code
_entity_poly.pdbx_strand_id
1 'polypeptide(L)'
;MKFLVLALCIVGASCDLIPFSTDQTNKIRESWNQIKNNGVDILYYIFKENPDIQDKFPQFAGKDLDSIKDTSDFSKHASNVIRFFSELIPIIEGKPNVASSKFLIDNLAGTHKARGVTKDQFNKFRASLTNYIEDNVPLGKNVSAVWQKALDGVYSYLYLALDGNSFKLW
;
A
#
# COMPACT_ATOMS: atom_id res chain seq x y z
N MET A 1 -29.23 17.16 14.14
CA MET A 1 -28.17 16.67 15.05
C MET A 1 -28.59 15.30 15.60
N LYS A 2 -27.91 14.21 15.22
CA LYS A 2 -27.94 12.84 15.82
C LYS A 2 -27.43 11.75 14.82
N PHE A 3 -26.29 11.98 14.15
CA PHE A 3 -25.61 10.93 13.36
C PHE A 3 -24.11 10.78 13.69
N LEU A 4 -23.59 11.55 14.66
CA LEU A 4 -22.15 11.63 14.94
C LEU A 4 -21.60 10.48 15.80
N VAL A 5 -22.46 9.64 16.39
CA VAL A 5 -22.02 8.60 17.35
C VAL A 5 -21.73 7.25 16.67
N LEU A 6 -22.31 6.98 15.50
CA LEU A 6 -22.07 5.71 14.77
C LEU A 6 -20.76 5.70 13.97
N ALA A 7 -20.26 6.87 13.57
CA ALA A 7 -19.00 6.98 12.83
C ALA A 7 -17.77 6.69 13.71
N LEU A 8 -17.83 6.97 15.03
CA LEU A 8 -16.75 6.64 15.96
C LEU A 8 -16.54 5.13 16.13
N CYS A 9 -17.63 4.34 16.10
CA CYS A 9 -17.56 2.89 16.25
C CYS A 9 -16.94 2.19 15.02
N ILE A 10 -16.89 2.84 13.86
CA ILE A 10 -16.33 2.23 12.63
C ILE A 10 -14.82 2.51 12.51
N VAL A 11 -14.31 3.61 13.10
CA VAL A 11 -12.89 4.01 12.97
C VAL A 11 -11.97 3.30 13.95
N GLY A 12 -12.43 3.08 15.19
CA GLY A 12 -11.76 2.15 16.09
C GLY A 12 -11.77 0.75 15.50
N ALA A 13 -12.88 0.37 14.87
CA ALA A 13 -13.03 -0.92 14.23
C ALA A 13 -12.14 -1.07 12.97
N SER A 14 -11.89 -0.09 12.10
CA SER A 14 -11.13 -0.37 10.86
C SER A 14 -9.63 -0.68 11.07
N CYS A 15 -9.04 -0.26 12.19
CA CYS A 15 -7.72 -0.76 12.62
C CYS A 15 -7.81 -2.01 13.51
N ASP A 16 -9.00 -2.34 14.03
CA ASP A 16 -9.29 -3.54 14.84
C ASP A 16 -10.02 -4.68 14.08
N LEU A 17 -10.35 -4.52 12.78
CA LEU A 17 -11.37 -5.36 12.12
C LEU A 17 -10.84 -6.57 11.37
N ILE A 18 -9.53 -6.74 11.29
CA ILE A 18 -8.96 -7.94 10.68
C ILE A 18 -7.98 -8.55 11.68
N PRO A 19 -8.44 -9.42 12.60
CA PRO A 19 -7.53 -10.19 13.43
C PRO A 19 -6.63 -11.02 12.51
N PHE A 20 -5.34 -10.74 12.58
CA PHE A 20 -4.30 -11.59 12.02
C PHE A 20 -3.92 -12.61 13.08
N SER A 21 -3.84 -13.88 12.70
CA SER A 21 -3.15 -14.84 13.56
C SER A 21 -1.66 -14.52 13.62
N THR A 22 -0.98 -14.97 14.67
CA THR A 22 0.47 -14.84 14.79
C THR A 22 1.20 -15.33 13.54
N ASP A 23 0.74 -16.45 12.95
CA ASP A 23 1.30 -16.99 11.71
C ASP A 23 1.12 -16.05 10.52
N GLN A 24 -0.04 -15.41 10.38
CA GLN A 24 -0.28 -14.45 9.30
C GLN A 24 0.58 -13.19 9.47
N THR A 25 0.69 -12.68 10.70
CA THR A 25 1.58 -11.55 11.00
C THR A 25 3.04 -11.88 10.72
N ASN A 26 3.51 -13.07 11.12
CA ASN A 26 4.87 -13.52 10.84
C ASN A 26 5.11 -13.66 9.34
N LYS A 27 4.16 -14.23 8.58
CA LYS A 27 4.26 -14.32 7.12
C LYS A 27 4.43 -12.95 6.46
N ILE A 28 3.67 -11.94 6.87
CA ILE A 28 3.79 -10.57 6.33
C ILE A 28 5.18 -10.00 6.63
N ARG A 29 5.63 -10.12 7.89
CA ARG A 29 6.94 -9.62 8.31
C ARG A 29 8.09 -10.31 7.59
N GLU A 30 8.07 -11.64 7.55
CA GLU A 30 9.13 -12.44 6.95
C GLU A 30 9.20 -12.23 5.44
N SER A 31 8.05 -12.25 4.76
CA SER A 31 8.00 -11.98 3.31
C SER A 31 8.50 -10.57 2.98
N TRP A 32 8.05 -9.55 3.72
CA TRP A 32 8.55 -8.19 3.50
C TRP A 32 10.05 -8.07 3.72
N ASN A 33 10.57 -8.68 4.80
CA ASN A 33 12.00 -8.61 5.12
C ASN A 33 12.89 -9.20 4.03
N GLN A 34 12.38 -10.17 3.26
CA GLN A 34 13.12 -10.76 2.14
C GLN A 34 13.18 -9.84 0.91
N ILE A 35 12.12 -9.05 0.66
CA ILE A 35 12.01 -8.28 -0.58
C ILE A 35 12.21 -6.76 -0.43
N LYS A 36 12.17 -6.21 0.79
CA LYS A 36 12.18 -4.75 1.00
C LYS A 36 13.42 -4.04 0.44
N ASN A 37 14.52 -4.76 0.24
CA ASN A 37 15.74 -4.20 -0.37
C ASN A 37 15.72 -4.23 -1.91
N ASN A 38 14.74 -4.90 -2.52
CA ASN A 38 14.59 -5.06 -3.96
C ASN A 38 13.63 -4.01 -4.55
N GLY A 39 13.68 -2.77 -4.02
CA GLY A 39 12.70 -1.74 -4.35
C GLY A 39 12.63 -1.42 -5.85
N VAL A 40 13.77 -1.43 -6.54
CA VAL A 40 13.83 -1.23 -7.99
C VAL A 40 13.09 -2.34 -8.73
N ASP A 41 13.33 -3.60 -8.37
CA ASP A 41 12.67 -4.75 -8.99
C ASP A 41 11.16 -4.76 -8.74
N ILE A 42 10.73 -4.40 -7.53
CA ILE A 42 9.31 -4.26 -7.17
C ILE A 42 8.65 -3.19 -8.06
N LEU A 43 9.24 -2.00 -8.15
CA LEU A 43 8.67 -0.91 -8.94
C LEU A 43 8.66 -1.25 -10.44
N TYR A 44 9.74 -1.87 -10.93
CA TYR A 44 9.84 -2.35 -12.30
C TYR A 44 8.74 -3.37 -12.60
N TYR A 45 8.53 -4.36 -11.73
CA TYR A 45 7.49 -5.36 -11.87
C TYR A 45 6.10 -4.71 -11.98
N ILE A 46 5.79 -3.75 -11.10
CA ILE A 46 4.51 -3.05 -11.07
C ILE A 46 4.28 -2.23 -12.35
N PHE A 47 5.27 -1.46 -12.80
CA PHE A 47 5.15 -0.66 -14.02
C PHE A 47 5.06 -1.51 -15.28
N LYS A 48 5.77 -2.64 -15.30
CA LYS A 48 5.70 -3.61 -16.41
C LYS A 48 4.32 -4.22 -16.56
N GLU A 49 3.67 -4.59 -15.44
CA GLU A 49 2.29 -5.09 -15.46
C GLU A 49 1.25 -3.99 -15.69
N ASN A 50 1.54 -2.75 -15.30
CA ASN A 50 0.59 -1.64 -15.34
C ASN A 50 1.22 -0.35 -15.90
N PRO A 51 1.40 -0.23 -17.22
CA PRO A 51 1.96 0.98 -17.84
C PRO A 51 1.14 2.25 -17.53
N ASP A 52 -0.17 2.12 -17.31
CA ASP A 52 -1.03 3.23 -16.90
C ASP A 52 -0.68 3.81 -15.52
N ILE A 53 -0.04 3.02 -14.64
CA ILE A 53 0.50 3.50 -13.38
C ILE A 53 1.82 4.26 -13.63
N GLN A 54 2.70 3.77 -14.51
CA GLN A 54 3.92 4.48 -14.90
C GLN A 54 3.62 5.87 -15.45
N ASP A 55 2.56 6.01 -16.25
CA ASP A 55 2.14 7.28 -16.85
C ASP A 55 1.69 8.34 -15.83
N LYS A 56 1.45 7.96 -14.57
CA LYS A 56 1.18 8.93 -13.48
C LYS A 56 2.44 9.60 -12.95
N PHE A 57 3.62 9.20 -13.43
CA PHE A 57 4.91 9.78 -13.08
C PHE A 57 5.47 10.54 -14.28
N PRO A 58 5.35 11.88 -14.35
CA PRO A 58 5.78 12.64 -15.52
C PRO A 58 7.24 12.40 -15.92
N GLN A 59 8.13 12.12 -14.97
CA GLN A 59 9.53 11.81 -15.28
C GLN A 59 9.75 10.43 -15.92
N PHE A 60 8.75 9.53 -15.91
CA PHE A 60 8.82 8.17 -16.45
C PHE A 60 7.80 7.90 -17.56
N ALA A 61 6.76 8.72 -17.68
CA ALA A 61 5.70 8.57 -18.68
C ALA A 61 6.27 8.46 -20.11
N GLY A 62 5.79 7.47 -20.86
CA GLY A 62 6.23 7.19 -22.24
C GLY A 62 7.69 6.74 -22.42
N LYS A 63 8.47 6.58 -21.34
CA LYS A 63 9.83 6.04 -21.42
C LYS A 63 9.81 4.52 -21.42
N ASP A 64 10.74 3.93 -22.17
CA ASP A 64 10.99 2.50 -22.09
C ASP A 64 11.49 2.13 -20.69
N LEU A 65 10.86 1.13 -20.06
CA LEU A 65 11.11 0.78 -18.67
C LEU A 65 12.52 0.22 -18.47
N ASP A 66 13.02 -0.56 -19.42
CA ASP A 66 14.37 -1.13 -19.37
C ASP A 66 15.44 -0.02 -19.46
N SER A 67 15.16 1.06 -20.19
CA SER A 67 16.05 2.22 -20.27
C SER A 67 16.12 3.08 -18.99
N ILE A 68 15.11 3.00 -18.11
CA ILE A 68 15.03 3.87 -16.92
C ILE A 68 15.29 3.16 -15.59
N LYS A 69 15.22 1.82 -15.54
CA LYS A 69 15.25 1.05 -14.28
C LYS A 69 16.52 1.30 -13.44
N ASP A 70 17.65 1.52 -14.09
CA ASP A 70 18.97 1.70 -13.46
C ASP A 70 19.29 3.18 -13.15
N THR A 71 18.34 4.09 -13.38
CA THR A 71 18.53 5.52 -13.12
C THR A 71 18.35 5.88 -11.64
N SER A 72 19.03 6.94 -11.19
CA SER A 72 18.89 7.46 -9.83
C SER A 72 17.45 7.88 -9.49
N ASP A 73 16.73 8.44 -10.46
CA ASP A 73 15.35 8.88 -10.27
C ASP A 73 14.41 7.70 -10.04
N PHE A 74 14.60 6.60 -10.78
CA PHE A 74 13.83 5.38 -10.61
C PHE A 74 14.07 4.76 -9.22
N SER A 75 15.35 4.61 -8.84
CA SER A 75 15.75 4.11 -7.51
C SER A 75 15.20 4.97 -6.37
N LYS A 76 15.22 6.30 -6.52
CA LYS A 76 14.63 7.24 -5.54
C LYS A 76 13.13 7.05 -5.41
N HIS A 77 12.40 6.84 -6.51
CA HIS A 77 10.97 6.59 -6.43
C HIS A 77 10.65 5.26 -5.77
N ALA A 78 11.35 4.19 -6.19
CA ALA A 78 11.26 2.87 -5.58
C ALA A 78 11.47 2.92 -4.05
N SER A 79 12.48 3.65 -3.59
CA SER A 79 12.78 3.81 -2.16
C SER A 79 11.62 4.45 -1.38
N ASN A 80 10.86 5.38 -1.98
CA ASN A 80 9.69 5.98 -1.31
C ASN A 80 8.55 4.98 -1.14
N VAL A 81 8.33 4.10 -2.13
CA VAL A 81 7.33 3.03 -2.05
C VAL A 81 7.70 2.05 -0.94
N ILE A 82 8.96 1.59 -0.89
CA ILE A 82 9.47 0.71 0.16
C ILE A 82 9.34 1.33 1.56
N ARG A 83 9.67 2.62 1.71
CA ARG A 83 9.51 3.32 2.99
C ARG A 83 8.06 3.30 3.46
N PHE A 84 7.12 3.63 2.58
CA PHE A 84 5.69 3.62 2.92
C PHE A 84 5.21 2.25 3.41
N PHE A 85 5.52 1.16 2.69
CA PHE A 85 5.12 -0.18 3.12
C PHE A 85 5.82 -0.62 4.41
N SER A 86 7.08 -0.21 4.62
CA SER A 86 7.80 -0.49 5.86
C SER A 86 7.18 0.24 7.07
N GLU A 87 6.61 1.43 6.86
CA GLU A 87 5.85 2.17 7.87
C GLU A 87 4.45 1.57 8.09
N LEU A 88 3.85 0.93 7.08
CA LEU A 88 2.56 0.23 7.21
C LEU A 88 2.64 -1.09 7.99
N ILE A 89 3.75 -1.82 7.93
CA ILE A 89 3.84 -3.15 8.54
C ILE A 89 3.59 -3.13 10.05
N PRO A 90 4.23 -2.26 10.86
CA PRO A 90 3.94 -2.19 12.29
C PRO A 90 2.45 -1.95 12.62
N ILE A 91 1.73 -1.26 11.73
CA ILE A 91 0.28 -1.01 11.86
C ILE A 91 -0.48 -2.32 11.68
N ILE A 92 -0.15 -3.08 10.62
CA ILE A 92 -0.71 -4.41 10.34
C ILE A 92 -0.42 -5.41 11.47
N GLU A 93 0.72 -5.27 12.15
CA GLU A 93 1.10 -6.12 13.30
C GLU A 93 0.30 -5.85 14.58
N GLY A 94 -0.65 -4.92 14.58
CA GLY A 94 -1.37 -4.57 15.80
C GLY A 94 -0.46 -3.92 16.85
N LYS A 95 0.53 -3.13 16.40
CA LYS A 95 1.21 -2.11 17.23
C LYS A 95 0.60 -0.75 16.91
N PRO A 96 -0.71 -0.54 17.13
CA PRO A 96 -1.40 0.57 16.51
C PRO A 96 -0.98 1.88 17.18
N ASN A 97 -0.35 2.76 16.41
CA ASN A 97 -0.64 4.16 16.55
C ASN A 97 -1.70 4.51 15.51
N VAL A 98 -2.97 4.36 15.88
CA VAL A 98 -4.13 4.61 14.99
C VAL A 98 -4.03 6.01 14.36
N ALA A 99 -3.55 7.01 15.12
CA ALA A 99 -3.36 8.36 14.63
C ALA A 99 -2.26 8.44 13.55
N SER A 100 -1.10 7.82 13.79
CA SER A 100 -0.04 7.74 12.77
C SER A 100 -0.47 6.98 11.52
N SER A 101 -1.23 5.90 11.69
CA SER A 101 -1.77 5.08 10.59
C SER A 101 -2.69 5.89 9.70
N LYS A 102 -3.64 6.58 10.32
CA LYS A 102 -4.58 7.47 9.66
C LYS A 102 -3.87 8.61 8.94
N PHE A 103 -2.89 9.24 9.60
CA PHE A 103 -2.10 10.31 8.99
C PHE A 103 -1.36 9.83 7.72
N LEU A 104 -0.71 8.66 7.79
CA LEU A 104 -0.01 8.08 6.63
C LEU A 104 -0.96 7.82 5.46
N ILE A 105 -2.14 7.24 5.72
CA ILE A 105 -3.09 6.91 4.65
C ILE A 105 -3.80 8.17 4.13
N ASP A 106 -4.14 9.14 4.98
CA ASP A 106 -4.71 10.43 4.56
C ASP A 106 -3.73 11.20 3.65
N ASN A 107 -2.44 11.21 4.00
CA ASN A 107 -1.39 11.80 3.17
C ASN A 107 -1.21 11.05 1.83
N LEU A 108 -1.26 9.72 1.84
CA LEU A 108 -1.26 8.91 0.61
C LEU A 108 -2.44 9.31 -0.29
N ALA A 109 -3.65 9.32 0.26
CA ALA A 109 -4.87 9.67 -0.47
C ALA A 109 -4.79 11.07 -1.09
N GLY A 110 -4.42 12.09 -0.30
CA GLY A 110 -4.34 13.47 -0.76
C GLY A 110 -3.32 13.65 -1.90
N THR A 111 -2.12 13.12 -1.73
CA THR A 111 -1.04 13.25 -2.72
C THR A 111 -1.34 12.48 -4.02
N HIS A 112 -2.04 11.36 -3.96
CA HIS A 112 -2.37 10.54 -5.13
C HIS A 112 -3.63 11.04 -5.85
N LYS A 113 -4.62 11.56 -5.09
CA LYS A 113 -5.79 12.25 -5.67
C LYS A 113 -5.38 13.47 -6.48
N ALA A 114 -4.45 14.27 -5.98
CA ALA A 114 -3.93 15.45 -6.69
C ALA A 114 -3.24 15.10 -8.02
N ARG A 115 -2.78 13.85 -8.18
CA ARG A 115 -2.16 13.32 -9.41
C ARG A 115 -3.14 12.53 -10.29
N GLY A 116 -4.42 12.52 -9.94
CA GLY A 116 -5.46 11.81 -10.67
C GLY A 116 -5.27 10.29 -10.67
N VAL A 117 -4.70 9.73 -9.59
CA VAL A 117 -4.62 8.28 -9.40
C VAL A 117 -5.99 7.75 -8.99
N THR A 118 -6.45 6.70 -9.67
CA THR A 118 -7.80 6.13 -9.46
C THR A 118 -7.77 4.96 -8.47
N LYS A 119 -8.95 4.58 -7.94
CA LYS A 119 -9.10 3.36 -7.12
C LYS A 119 -8.69 2.10 -7.90
N ASP A 120 -8.98 2.07 -9.21
CA ASP A 120 -8.56 0.99 -10.11
C ASP A 120 -7.02 0.85 -10.15
N GLN A 121 -6.30 1.96 -10.27
CA GLN A 121 -4.84 1.97 -10.26
C GLN A 121 -4.26 1.53 -8.92
N PHE A 122 -4.90 1.89 -7.80
CA PHE A 122 -4.54 1.32 -6.50
C PHE A 122 -4.76 -0.20 -6.47
N ASN A 123 -5.89 -0.71 -6.98
CA ASN A 123 -6.15 -2.15 -7.02
C ASN A 123 -5.14 -2.91 -7.87
N LYS A 124 -4.78 -2.37 -9.04
CA LYS A 124 -3.71 -2.88 -9.90
C LYS A 124 -2.37 -2.92 -9.17
N PHE A 125 -1.97 -1.81 -8.53
CA PHE A 125 -0.77 -1.76 -7.71
C PHE A 125 -0.77 -2.86 -6.64
N ARG A 126 -1.88 -3.00 -5.91
CA ARG A 126 -2.07 -4.02 -4.87
C ARG A 126 -1.89 -5.43 -5.44
N ALA A 127 -2.55 -5.74 -6.54
CA ALA A 127 -2.44 -7.05 -7.20
C ALA A 127 -0.98 -7.35 -7.57
N SER A 128 -0.33 -6.44 -8.30
CA SER A 128 1.06 -6.60 -8.76
C SER A 128 2.06 -6.73 -7.62
N LEU A 129 1.92 -5.94 -6.55
CA LEU A 129 2.77 -6.09 -5.36
C LEU A 129 2.60 -7.47 -4.72
N THR A 130 1.36 -7.93 -4.55
CA THR A 130 1.13 -9.25 -3.93
C THR A 130 1.56 -10.42 -4.80
N ASN A 131 1.49 -10.28 -6.14
CA ASN A 131 2.02 -11.26 -7.08
C ASN A 131 3.55 -11.31 -7.00
N TYR A 132 4.21 -10.15 -7.05
CA TYR A 132 5.65 -10.07 -6.88
C TYR A 132 6.12 -10.74 -5.57
N ILE A 133 5.40 -10.52 -4.47
CA ILE A 133 5.70 -11.17 -3.19
C ILE A 133 5.57 -12.71 -3.31
N GLU A 134 4.47 -13.22 -3.85
CA GLU A 134 4.25 -14.67 -3.99
C GLU A 134 5.35 -15.31 -4.87
N ASP A 135 5.75 -14.64 -5.95
CA ASP A 135 6.72 -15.16 -6.91
C ASP A 135 8.16 -15.14 -6.38
N ASN A 136 8.47 -14.23 -5.45
CA ASN A 136 9.85 -14.01 -4.98
C ASN A 136 10.11 -14.45 -3.54
N VAL A 137 9.08 -14.91 -2.82
CA VAL A 137 9.20 -15.33 -1.41
C VAL A 137 8.81 -16.79 -1.24
N PRO A 138 9.76 -17.70 -0.92
CA PRO A 138 9.50 -19.13 -0.75
C PRO A 138 8.91 -19.46 0.64
N LEU A 139 7.79 -18.84 1.03
CA LEU A 139 7.09 -19.10 2.30
C LEU A 139 5.85 -19.99 2.15
N GLY A 140 5.79 -20.75 1.05
CA GLY A 140 4.69 -21.64 0.70
C GLY A 140 3.50 -20.91 0.06
N LYS A 141 2.48 -21.66 -0.35
CA LYS A 141 1.29 -21.12 -1.02
C LYS A 141 0.53 -20.16 -0.09
N ASN A 142 -0.11 -19.15 -0.68
CA ASN A 142 -1.04 -18.19 -0.04
C ASN A 142 -0.37 -17.01 0.69
N VAL A 143 0.86 -16.63 0.36
CA VAL A 143 1.46 -15.39 0.89
C VAL A 143 0.70 -14.17 0.35
N SER A 144 0.37 -14.17 -0.94
CA SER A 144 -0.46 -13.17 -1.59
C SER A 144 -1.81 -13.01 -0.88
N ALA A 145 -2.51 -14.11 -0.56
CA ALA A 145 -3.80 -14.04 0.14
C ALA A 145 -3.71 -13.37 1.52
N VAL A 146 -2.62 -13.61 2.26
CA VAL A 146 -2.37 -12.97 3.56
C VAL A 146 -2.10 -11.47 3.38
N TRP A 147 -1.32 -11.08 2.37
CA TRP A 147 -1.09 -9.67 2.05
C TRP A 147 -2.34 -8.95 1.55
N GLN A 148 -3.16 -9.60 0.73
CA GLN A 148 -4.45 -9.09 0.29
C GLN A 148 -5.32 -8.77 1.52
N LYS A 149 -5.46 -9.73 2.43
CA LYS A 149 -6.16 -9.52 3.70
C LYS A 149 -5.59 -8.35 4.51
N ALA A 150 -4.26 -8.18 4.55
CA ALA A 150 -3.60 -7.05 5.23
C ALA A 150 -3.90 -5.69 4.60
N LEU A 151 -3.98 -5.64 3.28
CA LEU A 151 -4.22 -4.42 2.53
C LEU A 151 -5.70 -4.04 2.48
N ASP A 152 -6.64 -4.95 2.76
CA ASP A 152 -8.07 -4.65 2.80
C ASP A 152 -8.42 -3.51 3.75
N GLY A 153 -7.89 -3.53 4.98
CA GLY A 153 -8.14 -2.46 5.95
C GLY A 153 -7.57 -1.12 5.49
N VAL A 154 -6.31 -1.13 5.01
CA VAL A 154 -5.61 0.06 4.50
C VAL A 154 -6.36 0.65 3.30
N TYR A 155 -6.79 -0.19 2.36
CA TYR A 155 -7.43 0.23 1.12
C TYR A 155 -8.86 0.71 1.35
N SER A 156 -9.59 0.06 2.27
CA SER A 156 -10.92 0.54 2.68
C SER A 156 -10.84 1.96 3.22
N TYR A 157 -9.86 2.23 4.10
CA TYR A 157 -9.64 3.56 4.64
C TYR A 157 -9.15 4.56 3.57
N LEU A 158 -8.22 4.15 2.71
CA LEU A 158 -7.73 4.94 1.58
C LEU A 158 -8.87 5.38 0.65
N TYR A 159 -9.82 4.51 0.35
CA TYR A 159 -10.93 4.82 -0.55
C TYR A 159 -11.91 5.83 0.05
N LEU A 160 -12.18 5.74 1.36
CA LEU A 160 -12.93 6.78 2.06
C LEU A 160 -12.20 8.13 1.95
N ALA A 161 -10.90 8.15 2.20
CA ALA A 161 -10.09 9.38 2.10
C ALA A 161 -10.06 9.95 0.66
N LEU A 162 -9.94 9.11 -0.37
CA LEU A 162 -10.00 9.53 -1.79
C LEU A 162 -11.35 10.16 -2.16
N ASP A 163 -12.45 9.65 -1.62
CA ASP A 163 -13.79 10.18 -1.85
C ASP A 163 -14.04 11.52 -1.13
N GLY A 164 -13.05 12.04 -0.40
CA GLY A 164 -13.17 13.26 0.40
C GLY A 164 -13.76 13.02 1.78
N ASN A 165 -13.97 11.76 2.16
CA ASN A 165 -14.40 11.36 3.49
C ASN A 165 -13.15 11.12 4.35
N SER A 166 -12.39 12.18 4.64
CA SER A 166 -11.37 12.13 5.68
C SER A 166 -12.08 12.23 7.04
N PHE A 167 -11.84 11.28 7.95
CA PHE A 167 -12.28 11.48 9.34
C PHE A 167 -11.56 12.71 9.90
N LYS A 168 -12.25 13.83 10.05
CA LYS A 168 -11.65 15.01 10.68
C LYS A 168 -11.31 14.62 12.11
N LEU A 169 -10.02 14.56 12.42
CA LEU A 169 -9.56 14.70 13.78
C LEU A 169 -9.90 16.15 14.11
N TRP A 170 -10.86 16.31 15.01
CA TRP A 170 -11.23 17.56 15.67
C TRP A 170 -10.03 18.49 15.88
#